data_AF-X0TX02-F1
#
_entry.id   AF-X0TX02-F1
#
_cell.length_a   1.000
_cell.length_b   1.000
_cell.length_c   1.000
_cell.angle_alpha   90.00
_cell.angle_beta   90.00
_cell.angle_gamma   90.00
#
_symmetry.space_group_name_H-M   'P 1'
#
loop_
_entity.id
_entity.type
_entity.pdbx_description
1 polymer ?
#
loop_
_entity_poly.entity_id
_entity_poly.type
_entity_poly.pdbx_seq_one_letter_code
_entity_poly.pdbx_strand_id
1 'polypeptide(L)'
;MRYQNRVVELVRVRAGDLLPHPLNWRIHPETQREAVSCVLAEVGIVRPLIARRDSGGDLALIDGHLRAGIDPDEILPVIVVDLDAEEGKKLLATLDSKSEFQ
;
A
#
# COMPACT_ATOMS: atom_id res chain seq x y z
N MET A 1 -13.74 -5.93 -24.04
CA MET A 1 -13.13 -6.71 -22.95
C MET A 1 -13.95 -6.46 -21.69
N ARG A 2 -14.39 -7.51 -20.99
CA ARG A 2 -15.15 -7.39 -19.73
C ARG A 2 -14.20 -7.76 -18.58
N TYR A 3 -13.99 -6.85 -17.64
CA TYR A 3 -13.12 -7.07 -16.47
C TYR A 3 -13.98 -7.27 -15.21
N GLN A 4 -13.42 -7.95 -14.21
CA GLN A 4 -14.06 -8.16 -12.91
C GLN A 4 -13.66 -7.04 -11.94
N ASN A 5 -14.62 -6.53 -11.16
CA ASN A 5 -14.30 -5.70 -10.00
C ASN A 5 -13.79 -6.59 -8.86
N ARG A 6 -12.57 -6.34 -8.37
CA ARG A 6 -11.94 -7.08 -7.28
C ARG A 6 -11.83 -6.27 -5.98
N VAL A 7 -12.35 -5.04 -5.94
CA VAL A 7 -12.41 -4.22 -4.73
C VAL A 7 -13.51 -4.75 -3.81
N VAL A 8 -13.15 -5.04 -2.56
CA VAL A 8 -14.07 -5.58 -1.54
C VAL A 8 -14.60 -4.47 -0.64
N GLU A 9 -13.70 -3.70 -0.02
CA GLU A 9 -14.05 -2.68 0.97
C GLU A 9 -12.95 -1.62 1.12
N LEU A 10 -13.31 -0.47 1.71
CA LEU A 10 -12.37 0.54 2.19
C LEU A 10 -12.39 0.51 3.72
N VAL A 11 -11.26 0.20 4.33
CA VAL A 11 -11.10 0.11 5.78
C VAL A 11 -10.11 1.15 6.28
N ARG A 12 -10.16 1.45 7.58
CA ARG A 12 -9.17 2.26 8.29
C ARG A 12 -8.42 1.35 9.25
N VAL A 13 -7.10 1.27 9.08
CA VAL A 13 -6.25 0.38 9.88
C VAL A 13 -4.98 1.11 10.29
N ARG A 14 -4.41 0.72 11.44
CA ARG A 14 -3.11 1.21 11.87
C ARG A 14 -2.05 0.73 10.90
N ALA A 15 -1.18 1.63 10.46
CA ALA A 15 -0.15 1.31 9.47
C ALA A 15 0.74 0.13 9.90
N GLY A 16 1.08 0.06 11.18
CA GLY A 16 1.89 -1.01 11.77
C GLY A 16 1.18 -2.36 11.92
N ASP A 17 -0.13 -2.47 11.66
CA ASP A 17 -0.85 -3.75 11.60
C ASP A 17 -0.82 -4.38 10.20
N LEU A 18 -0.36 -3.63 9.19
CA LEU A 18 -0.23 -4.12 7.82
C LEU A 18 0.98 -5.03 7.71
N LEU A 19 0.77 -6.26 7.22
CA LEU A 19 1.87 -7.17 6.94
C LEU A 19 2.67 -6.64 5.74
N PRO A 20 3.96 -6.34 5.90
CA PRO A 20 4.79 -5.94 4.78
C PRO A 20 4.93 -7.10 3.80
N HIS A 21 4.97 -6.79 2.50
CA HIS A 21 5.19 -7.83 1.51
C HIS A 21 6.59 -8.47 1.70
N PRO A 22 6.77 -9.80 1.63
CA PRO A 22 8.09 -10.44 1.85
C PRO A 22 9.19 -9.97 0.88
N LEU A 23 8.77 -9.50 -0.30
CA LEU A 23 9.64 -8.88 -1.30
C LEU A 23 9.80 -7.37 -1.10
N ASN A 24 9.69 -6.86 0.12
CA ASN A 24 9.84 -5.42 0.39
C ASN A 24 11.33 -5.05 0.52
N TRP A 25 12.05 -5.09 -0.60
CA TRP A 25 13.48 -4.73 -0.71
C TRP A 25 13.73 -3.26 -1.05
N ARG A 26 12.74 -2.38 -0.87
CA ARG A 26 12.93 -0.94 -1.08
C ARG A 26 13.10 -0.23 0.26
N ILE A 27 14.34 -0.22 0.75
CA ILE A 27 14.81 0.88 1.59
C ILE A 27 14.77 2.10 0.66
N HIS A 28 13.71 2.90 0.77
CA HIS A 28 13.60 4.12 -0.02
C HIS A 28 14.76 5.06 0.36
N PRO A 29 15.39 5.75 -0.61
CA PRO A 29 16.36 6.80 -0.29
C PRO A 29 15.72 7.85 0.63
N GLU A 30 16.49 8.38 1.57
CA GLU A 30 15.99 9.35 2.56
C GLU A 30 15.29 10.55 1.91
N THR A 31 15.84 11.03 0.80
CA THR A 31 15.26 12.13 0.01
C THR A 31 13.84 11.84 -0.50
N GLN A 32 13.55 10.59 -0.86
CA GLN A 32 12.21 10.19 -1.27
C GLN A 32 11.27 10.14 -0.08
N ARG A 33 11.73 9.64 1.07
CA ARG A 33 10.95 9.60 2.32
C ARG A 33 10.60 11.01 2.79
N GLU A 34 11.55 11.92 2.78
CA GLU A 34 11.35 13.33 3.12
C GLU A 34 10.32 13.99 2.19
N ALA A 35 10.46 13.83 0.88
CA ALA A 35 9.52 14.39 -0.09
C ALA A 35 8.07 13.93 0.15
N VAL A 36 7.88 12.62 0.39
CA VAL A 36 6.55 12.07 0.70
C VAL A 36 6.04 12.60 2.04
N SER A 37 6.91 12.66 3.05
CA SER A 37 6.54 13.15 4.38
C SER A 37 6.09 14.61 4.35
N CYS A 38 6.77 15.47 3.58
CA CYS A 38 6.37 16.85 3.37
C CYS A 38 4.99 16.95 2.73
N VAL A 39 4.72 16.17 1.66
CA VAL A 39 3.40 16.17 1.01
C VAL A 39 2.32 15.64 1.93
N LEU A 40 2.60 14.60 2.72
CA LEU A 40 1.64 14.09 3.71
C LEU A 40 1.35 15.10 4.81
N ALA A 41 2.36 15.85 5.27
CA ALA A 41 2.17 16.90 6.27
C ALA A 41 1.40 18.12 5.74
N GLU A 42 1.60 18.48 4.47
CA GLU A 42 0.96 19.64 3.85
C GLU A 42 -0.47 19.35 3.34
N VAL A 43 -0.66 18.20 2.69
CA VAL A 43 -1.90 17.86 1.97
C VAL A 43 -2.68 16.74 2.66
N GLY A 44 -1.99 15.81 3.30
CA GLY A 44 -2.58 14.58 3.87
C GLY A 44 -2.70 13.42 2.89
N ILE A 45 -3.32 12.33 3.34
CA ILE A 45 -3.59 11.13 2.52
C ILE A 45 -4.78 11.40 1.59
N VAL A 46 -4.54 11.36 0.28
CA VAL A 46 -5.60 11.45 -0.75
C VAL A 46 -5.78 10.15 -1.55
N ARG A 47 -4.82 9.22 -1.47
CA ARG A 47 -4.87 7.91 -2.13
C ARG A 47 -4.79 6.80 -1.07
N PRO A 48 -5.82 5.96 -0.93
CA PRO A 48 -5.76 4.79 -0.07
C PRO A 48 -4.62 3.86 -0.45
N LEU A 49 -4.11 3.13 0.54
CA LEU A 49 -3.20 2.01 0.31
C LEU A 49 -4.01 0.84 -0.28
N ILE A 50 -3.32 -0.16 -0.82
CA ILE A 50 -3.97 -1.37 -1.36
C ILE A 50 -3.41 -2.58 -0.63
N ALA A 51 -4.29 -3.41 -0.08
CA ALA A 51 -3.91 -4.66 0.59
C ALA A 51 -4.86 -5.79 0.22
N ARG A 52 -4.38 -7.02 0.38
CA ARG A 52 -5.22 -8.23 0.31
C ARG A 52 -5.26 -8.91 1.67
N ARG A 53 -6.28 -9.70 1.93
CA ARG A 53 -6.25 -10.64 3.07
C ARG A 53 -5.34 -11.81 2.73
N ASP A 54 -4.52 -12.22 3.69
CA ASP A 54 -3.74 -13.45 3.58
C ASP A 54 -4.54 -14.67 4.07
N SER A 55 -3.91 -15.84 4.12
CA SER A 55 -4.56 -17.07 4.60
C SER A 55 -4.90 -17.04 6.09
N GLY A 56 -4.27 -16.16 6.88
CA GLY A 56 -4.58 -15.91 8.29
C GLY A 56 -5.67 -14.87 8.51
N GLY A 57 -6.04 -14.12 7.46
CA GLY A 57 -7.02 -13.03 7.51
C GLY A 57 -6.40 -11.66 7.71
N ASP A 58 -5.08 -11.59 7.89
CA ASP A 58 -4.31 -10.36 8.06
C ASP A 58 -4.17 -9.61 6.74
N LEU A 59 -3.98 -8.30 6.80
CA LEU A 59 -3.86 -7.45 5.61
C LEU A 59 -2.40 -7.41 5.14
N ALA A 60 -2.11 -8.11 4.05
CA ALA A 60 -0.84 -8.05 3.34
C ALA A 60 -0.83 -6.86 2.38
N LEU A 61 0.10 -5.93 2.61
CA LEU A 61 0.25 -4.71 1.84
C LEU A 61 0.73 -5.02 0.41
N ILE A 62 0.06 -4.41 -0.57
CA ILE A 62 0.42 -4.48 -1.99
C ILE A 62 1.01 -3.14 -2.44
N ASP A 63 0.36 -2.01 -2.12
CA ASP A 63 0.81 -0.67 -2.51
C ASP A 63 0.75 0.35 -1.36
N GLY A 64 1.69 1.29 -1.38
CA GLY A 64 1.82 2.35 -0.37
C GLY A 64 2.73 2.01 0.79
N HIS A 65 3.75 1.19 0.54
CA HIS A 65 4.77 0.81 1.53
C HIS A 65 5.49 2.01 2.14
N LEU A 66 5.85 3.03 1.36
CA LEU A 66 6.51 4.22 1.89
C LEU A 66 5.57 5.03 2.80
N ARG A 67 4.31 5.22 2.38
CA ARG A 67 3.29 5.91 3.19
C ARG A 67 3.04 5.18 4.51
N ALA A 68 2.87 3.86 4.47
CA ALA A 68 2.73 3.04 5.69
C ALA A 68 3.98 3.09 6.58
N GLY A 69 5.16 3.21 5.99
CA GLY A 69 6.43 3.22 6.70
C GLY A 69 6.83 4.57 7.31
N ILE A 70 6.12 5.66 7.02
CA ILE A 70 6.42 7.00 7.56
C ILE A 70 6.04 7.09 9.04
N ASP A 71 4.80 6.72 9.38
CA ASP A 71 4.29 6.67 10.74
C ASP A 71 3.49 5.37 10.96
N PRO A 72 4.08 4.38 11.67
CA PRO A 72 3.42 3.10 11.96
C PRO A 72 2.17 3.20 12.84
N ASP A 73 1.96 4.30 13.57
CA ASP A 73 0.83 4.45 14.49
C ASP A 73 -0.35 5.20 13.84
N GLU A 74 -0.13 5.80 12.67
CA GLU A 74 -1.17 6.49 11.90
C GLU A 74 -2.26 5.52 11.40
N ILE A 75 -3.51 5.99 11.42
CA ILE A 75 -4.66 5.23 10.91
C ILE A 75 -4.88 5.59 9.43
N LEU A 76 -4.49 4.69 8.54
CA LEU A 76 -4.53 4.91 7.09
C LEU A 76 -5.75 4.25 6.44
N PRO A 77 -6.34 4.88 5.40
CA PRO A 77 -7.33 4.24 4.55
C PRO A 77 -6.68 3.20 3.64
N VAL A 78 -7.27 2.00 3.61
CA VAL A 78 -6.78 0.85 2.84
C VAL A 78 -7.94 0.25 2.05
N ILE A 79 -7.75 0.12 0.73
CA ILE A 79 -8.64 -0.66 -0.12
C ILE A 79 -8.25 -2.13 0.01
N VAL A 80 -9.20 -2.94 0.48
CA VAL A 80 -9.06 -4.40 0.52
C VAL A 80 -9.50 -4.96 -0.83
N VAL A 81 -8.64 -5.77 -1.44
CA VAL A 81 -8.91 -6.44 -2.70
C VAL A 81 -8.98 -7.96 -2.51
N ASP A 82 -9.87 -8.59 -3.26
CA ASP A 82 -9.96 -10.04 -3.38
C ASP A 82 -8.95 -10.48 -4.45
N LEU A 83 -7.69 -10.65 -4.06
CA LEU A 83 -6.62 -11.16 -4.93
C LEU A 83 -5.85 -12.24 -4.19
N ASP A 84 -5.45 -13.28 -4.93
CA ASP A 84 -4.48 -14.24 -4.41
C ASP A 84 -3.05 -13.65 -4.39
N ALA A 85 -2.08 -14.42 -3.88
CA ALA A 85 -0.70 -13.97 -3.78
C ALA A 85 -0.03 -13.72 -5.15
N GLU A 86 -0.37 -14.50 -6.17
CA GLU A 86 0.20 -14.38 -7.51
C GLU A 86 -0.43 -13.21 -8.28
N GLU A 87 -1.74 -13.02 -8.14
CA GLU A 87 -2.46 -11.85 -8.65
C GLU A 87 -1.96 -10.57 -7.98
N GLY A 88 -1.71 -10.59 -6.67
CA GLY A 88 -1.11 -9.47 -5.93
C GLY A 88 0.28 -9.08 -6.45
N LYS A 89 1.14 -10.06 -6.76
CA LYS A 89 2.46 -9.81 -7.39
C LYS A 89 2.32 -9.18 -8.78
N LYS A 90 1.34 -9.64 -9.58
CA LYS A 90 1.06 -9.05 -10.91
C LYS A 90 0.58 -7.61 -10.77
N LEU A 91 -0.34 -7.33 -9.84
CA LEU A 91 -0.80 -5.98 -9.57
C LEU A 91 0.36 -5.08 -9.13
N LEU A 92 1.18 -5.54 -8.18
CA LEU A 92 2.39 -4.84 -7.75
C LEU A 92 3.27 -4.47 -8.95
N ALA A 93 3.52 -5.39 -9.89
CA ALA A 93 4.33 -5.11 -11.07
C ALA A 93 3.74 -4.03 -11.99
N THR A 94 2.40 -3.84 -12.01
CA THR A 94 1.76 -2.75 -12.77
C THR A 94 1.82 -1.41 -12.06
N LEU A 95 1.75 -1.41 -10.72
CA LEU A 95 1.84 -0.21 -9.88
C LEU A 95 3.30 0.27 -9.76
N ASP A 96 4.26 -0.65 -9.85
CA ASP A 96 5.70 -0.43 -9.81
C ASP A 96 6.27 0.22 -11.10
N SER A 97 5.46 1.04 -11.76
CA SER A 97 5.95 2.05 -12.71
C SER A 97 6.25 3.34 -11.94
N LYS A 98 7.29 3.33 -11.09
CA LYS A 98 7.97 4.54 -10.58
C LYS A 98 7.07 5.59 -9.88
N SER A 99 5.93 5.19 -9.33
CA SER A 99 4.87 6.14 -8.95
C SER A 99 4.75 6.31 -7.43
N GLU A 100 5.75 6.94 -6.82
CA GLU A 100 5.41 7.77 -5.64
C GLU A 100 5.98 9.18 -5.79
N PHE A 101 7.19 9.37 -6.30
CA PHE A 101 7.66 10.66 -6.84
C PHE A 101 8.79 10.40 -7.86
N GLN A 102 8.48 10.46 -9.15
CA GLN A 102 9.47 10.77 -10.20
C GLN A 102 9.13 12.13 -10.80
#